data_AF-A0A358KLQ4-F1
#
_entry.id   AF-A0A358KLQ4-F1
#
_cell.length_a   1.000
_cell.length_b   1.000
_cell.length_c   1.000
_cell.angle_alpha   90.00
_cell.angle_beta   90.00
_cell.angle_gamma   90.00
#
_symmetry.space_group_name_H-M   'P 1'
#
loop_
_entity.id
_entity.type
_entity.pdbx_description
1 polymer ?
#
loop_
_entity_poly.entity_id
_entity_poly.type
_entity_poly.pdbx_seq_one_letter_code
_entity_poly.pdbx_strand_id
1 'polypeptide(L)'
;YNYYRGNVTIDGKLFRDVGLRKKGLLGSVNAQRPSIKINFDKFGVEQEFENISLMTLNNNDTDASQIKQHLSYELFRKAGIPAPRCSFARVTVNSKYLGVYSNVESVRKSFLKRHFKKASGNLYEGAISDFTKSLAGSFDVKTNEKKNDRSDLNRLMQAA
;
A
#
# COMPACT_ATOMS: atom_id res chain seq x y z
N TYR A 1 -9.84 1.21 -11.00
CA TYR A 1 -10.23 -0.17 -10.60
C TYR A 1 -11.21 -0.11 -9.44
N ASN A 2 -12.31 -0.86 -9.55
CA ASN A 2 -13.37 -0.94 -8.54
C ASN A 2 -13.08 -2.03 -7.50
N TYR A 3 -13.75 -1.95 -6.35
CA TYR A 3 -13.80 -3.05 -5.38
C TYR A 3 -14.96 -3.99 -5.73
N TYR A 4 -14.71 -5.29 -5.60
CA TYR A 4 -15.69 -6.35 -5.77
C TYR A 4 -15.79 -7.15 -4.45
N ARG A 5 -16.99 -7.59 -4.11
CA ARG A 5 -17.23 -8.45 -2.94
C ARG A 5 -16.69 -9.85 -3.21
N GLY A 6 -16.03 -10.43 -2.21
CA GLY A 6 -15.53 -11.80 -2.28
C GLY A 6 -15.13 -12.34 -0.92
N ASN A 7 -14.55 -13.53 -0.91
CA ASN A 7 -14.01 -14.17 0.29
C ASN A 7 -12.50 -14.35 0.11
N VAL A 8 -11.76 -14.36 1.20
CA VAL A 8 -10.32 -14.69 1.19
C VAL A 8 -10.02 -15.64 2.34
N THR A 9 -9.14 -16.62 2.09
CA THR A 9 -8.57 -17.46 3.15
C THR A 9 -7.10 -17.13 3.27
N ILE A 10 -6.65 -16.80 4.49
CA ILE A 10 -5.26 -16.47 4.80
C ILE A 10 -4.81 -17.41 5.91
N ASP A 11 -3.79 -18.22 5.66
CA ASP A 11 -3.24 -19.18 6.61
C ASP A 11 -4.31 -20.06 7.29
N GLY A 12 -5.30 -20.51 6.51
CA GLY A 12 -6.42 -21.34 6.96
C GLY A 12 -7.61 -20.56 7.56
N LYS A 13 -7.47 -19.26 7.85
CA LYS A 13 -8.56 -18.42 8.36
C LYS A 13 -9.38 -17.82 7.22
N LEU A 14 -10.68 -18.11 7.20
CA LEU A 14 -11.63 -17.57 6.23
C LEU A 14 -12.15 -16.19 6.67
N PHE A 15 -12.08 -15.23 5.75
CA PHE A 15 -12.72 -13.92 5.84
C PHE A 15 -13.78 -13.82 4.74
N ARG A 16 -15.02 -13.52 5.13
CA ARG A 16 -16.16 -13.37 4.22
C ARG A 16 -16.41 -11.91 3.92
N ASP A 17 -17.03 -11.62 2.78
CA ASP A 17 -17.50 -10.28 2.45
C ASP A 17 -16.41 -9.19 2.41
N VAL A 18 -15.18 -9.57 2.05
CA VAL A 18 -14.07 -8.63 1.85
C VAL A 18 -14.20 -7.88 0.53
N GLY A 19 -13.60 -6.69 0.47
CA GLY A 19 -13.38 -5.93 -0.75
C GLY A 19 -12.10 -6.32 -1.47
N LEU A 20 -12.22 -6.89 -2.66
CA LEU A 20 -11.11 -7.23 -3.54
C LEU A 20 -10.99 -6.21 -4.67
N ARG A 21 -9.78 -5.71 -4.92
CA ARG A 21 -9.52 -4.72 -5.99
C ARG A 21 -8.20 -4.99 -6.68
N LYS A 22 -8.18 -4.91 -8.02
CA LYS A 22 -6.93 -4.84 -8.79
C LYS A 22 -6.20 -3.52 -8.48
N LYS A 23 -4.88 -3.62 -8.30
CA LYS A 23 -3.96 -2.49 -8.19
C LYS A 23 -2.99 -2.56 -9.36
N GLY A 24 -2.66 -1.39 -9.90
CA GLY A 24 -1.62 -1.24 -10.89
C GLY A 24 -1.51 0.21 -11.31
N LEU A 25 -0.28 0.63 -11.52
CA LEU A 25 0.12 1.85 -12.23
C LEU A 25 1.40 1.47 -12.98
N LEU A 26 1.60 2.03 -14.19
CA LEU A 26 2.80 1.94 -15.04
C LEU A 26 3.77 0.78 -14.74
N GLY A 27 3.80 -0.22 -15.62
CA GLY A 27 4.68 -1.40 -15.49
C GLY A 27 4.16 -2.50 -14.57
N SER A 28 3.31 -2.20 -13.58
CA SER A 28 2.70 -3.23 -12.70
C SER A 28 1.31 -3.72 -13.15
N VAL A 29 0.79 -3.17 -14.25
CA VAL A 29 -0.52 -3.53 -14.80
C VAL A 29 -0.39 -4.85 -15.57
N ASN A 30 -0.87 -5.92 -14.97
CA ASN A 30 -0.94 -7.23 -15.60
C ASN A 30 -2.35 -7.81 -15.41
N ALA A 31 -3.02 -8.12 -16.51
CA ALA A 31 -4.39 -8.63 -16.46
C ALA A 31 -4.47 -10.03 -15.85
N GLN A 32 -3.43 -10.85 -16.03
CA GLN A 32 -3.41 -12.28 -15.72
C GLN A 32 -2.84 -12.54 -14.33
N ARG A 33 -1.94 -11.65 -13.87
CA ARG A 33 -1.32 -11.64 -12.54
C ARG A 33 -1.38 -10.21 -11.95
N PRO A 34 -2.57 -9.66 -11.67
CA PRO A 34 -2.68 -8.30 -11.16
C PRO A 34 -2.13 -8.22 -9.73
N SER A 35 -1.64 -7.05 -9.32
CA SER A 35 -1.50 -6.75 -7.89
C SER A 35 -2.90 -6.65 -7.28
N ILE A 36 -3.06 -7.06 -6.02
CA ILE A 36 -4.37 -7.19 -5.37
C ILE A 36 -4.37 -6.37 -4.08
N LYS A 37 -5.43 -5.60 -3.86
CA LYS A 37 -5.78 -5.06 -2.55
C LYS A 37 -6.93 -5.84 -1.97
N ILE A 38 -6.79 -6.21 -0.70
CA ILE A 38 -7.82 -6.85 0.11
C ILE A 38 -8.17 -5.86 1.21
N ASN A 39 -9.38 -5.32 1.16
CA ASN A 39 -9.94 -4.51 2.22
C ASN A 39 -10.93 -5.36 3.01
N PHE A 40 -10.63 -5.63 4.27
CA PHE A 40 -11.42 -6.53 5.11
C PHE A 40 -12.77 -5.91 5.51
N ASP A 41 -12.84 -4.59 5.71
CA ASP A 41 -14.05 -3.91 6.22
C ASP A 41 -14.91 -3.23 5.13
N LYS A 42 -14.54 -3.38 3.85
CA LYS A 42 -15.09 -2.57 2.75
C LYS A 42 -16.61 -2.57 2.64
N PHE A 43 -17.26 -3.68 3.00
CA PHE A 43 -18.69 -3.90 2.82
C PHE A 43 -19.48 -3.97 4.13
N GLY A 44 -18.99 -3.32 5.18
CA GLY A 44 -19.74 -3.06 6.42
C GLY A 44 -19.60 -4.14 7.49
N VAL A 45 -18.84 -5.20 7.25
CA VAL A 45 -18.43 -6.16 8.27
C VAL A 45 -17.11 -5.69 8.86
N GLU A 46 -17.07 -5.31 10.14
CA GLU A 46 -15.82 -4.97 10.80
C GLU A 46 -15.00 -6.23 11.05
N GLN A 47 -13.91 -6.37 10.30
CA GLN A 47 -12.97 -7.48 10.42
C GLN A 47 -11.57 -7.01 10.06
N GLU A 48 -10.57 -7.61 10.70
CA GLU A 48 -9.16 -7.32 10.49
C GLU A 48 -8.34 -8.61 10.47
N PHE A 49 -7.23 -8.56 9.75
CA PHE A 49 -6.19 -9.59 9.80
C PHE A 49 -4.97 -9.01 10.51
N GLU A 50 -4.54 -9.58 11.64
CA GLU A 50 -3.35 -9.09 12.36
C GLU A 50 -3.34 -7.57 12.62
N ASN A 51 -4.50 -7.01 13.01
CA ASN A 51 -4.73 -5.57 13.24
C ASN A 51 -4.59 -4.67 12.00
N ILE A 52 -4.79 -5.22 10.79
CA ILE A 52 -4.87 -4.43 9.55
C ILE A 52 -6.22 -4.63 8.87
N SER A 53 -6.84 -3.52 8.44
CA SER A 53 -8.06 -3.53 7.61
C SER A 53 -7.76 -3.53 6.11
N LEU A 54 -6.51 -3.28 5.70
CA LEU A 54 -6.10 -3.26 4.28
C LEU A 54 -4.76 -3.96 4.07
N MET A 55 -4.80 -5.03 3.28
CA MET A 55 -3.62 -5.75 2.79
C MET A 55 -3.35 -5.40 1.31
N THR A 56 -2.08 -5.27 0.95
CA THR A 56 -1.63 -5.03 -0.44
C THR A 56 -0.67 -6.15 -0.86
N LEU A 57 -1.03 -6.86 -1.92
CA LEU A 57 -0.24 -7.92 -2.54
C LEU A 57 0.27 -7.41 -3.90
N ASN A 58 1.56 -7.08 -3.99
CA ASN A 58 2.18 -6.69 -5.25
C ASN A 58 2.63 -7.94 -6.03
N ASN A 59 2.37 -7.94 -7.34
CA ASN A 59 2.59 -9.09 -8.23
C ASN A 59 4.06 -9.36 -8.58
N ASN A 60 4.96 -8.42 -8.30
CA ASN A 60 6.39 -8.46 -8.64
C ASN A 60 6.66 -8.65 -10.15
N ASP A 61 5.75 -8.21 -11.02
CA ASP A 61 5.76 -8.56 -12.45
C ASP A 61 7.03 -8.09 -13.19
N THR A 62 7.60 -6.97 -12.77
CA THR A 62 8.81 -6.38 -13.37
C THR A 62 10.11 -6.79 -12.66
N ASP A 63 10.03 -7.65 -11.64
CA ASP A 63 11.17 -8.15 -10.89
C ASP A 63 11.31 -9.66 -11.06
N ALA A 64 12.19 -10.09 -11.97
CA ALA A 64 12.48 -11.49 -12.23
C ALA A 64 12.92 -12.25 -10.97
N SER A 65 13.54 -11.58 -9.99
CA SER A 65 13.95 -12.20 -8.73
C SER A 65 12.83 -12.32 -7.70
N GLN A 66 11.75 -11.54 -7.86
CA GLN A 66 10.62 -11.39 -6.94
C GLN A 66 10.98 -10.95 -5.50
N ILE A 67 12.22 -10.58 -5.23
CA ILE A 67 12.72 -10.26 -3.88
C ILE A 67 13.17 -8.81 -3.71
N LYS A 68 13.32 -8.03 -4.79
CA LYS A 68 13.90 -6.66 -4.70
C LYS A 68 13.10 -5.77 -3.75
N GLN A 69 11.77 -5.81 -3.80
CA GLN A 69 10.94 -4.99 -2.92
C GLN A 69 11.14 -5.32 -1.43
N HIS A 70 11.21 -6.62 -1.10
CA HIS A 70 11.45 -7.07 0.26
C HIS A 70 12.83 -6.63 0.76
N LEU A 71 13.88 -6.91 -0.02
CA LEU A 71 15.26 -6.58 0.34
C LEU A 71 15.48 -5.08 0.45
N SER A 72 14.95 -4.27 -0.47
CA SER A 72 15.09 -2.81 -0.42
C SER A 72 14.44 -2.22 0.83
N TYR A 73 13.22 -2.64 1.18
CA TYR A 73 12.60 -2.15 2.41
C TYR A 73 13.30 -2.65 3.67
N GLU A 74 13.82 -3.87 3.66
CA GLU A 74 14.64 -4.37 4.78
C GLU A 74 15.92 -3.55 4.96
N LEU A 75 16.63 -3.28 3.87
CA LEU A 75 17.83 -2.45 3.88
C LEU A 75 17.54 -1.05 4.44
N PHE A 76 16.46 -0.39 3.99
CA PHE A 76 16.07 0.91 4.53
C PHE A 76 15.78 0.87 6.02
N ARG A 77 15.06 -0.15 6.51
CA ARG A 77 14.82 -0.30 7.95
C ARG A 77 16.13 -0.52 8.73
N LYS A 78 17.06 -1.33 8.19
CA LYS A 78 18.40 -1.54 8.77
C LYS A 78 19.24 -0.26 8.81
N ALA A 79 19.05 0.63 7.85
CA ALA A 79 19.68 1.96 7.81
C ALA A 79 18.96 3.02 8.68
N GLY A 80 17.93 2.64 9.45
CA GLY A 80 17.18 3.57 10.29
C GLY A 80 16.16 4.44 9.53
N ILE A 81 15.92 4.16 8.25
CA ILE A 81 14.94 4.89 7.43
C ILE A 81 13.56 4.25 7.62
N PRO A 82 12.52 5.03 7.95
CA PRO A 82 11.14 4.53 7.99
C PRO A 82 10.74 3.91 6.64
N ALA A 83 10.54 2.60 6.61
CA ALA A 83 10.13 1.87 5.41
C ALA A 83 9.10 0.77 5.73
N PRO A 84 8.13 0.50 4.82
CA PRO A 84 7.09 -0.50 5.04
C PRO A 84 7.65 -1.87 5.41
N ARG A 85 6.95 -2.61 6.27
CA ARG A 85 7.19 -4.05 6.41
C ARG A 85 6.77 -4.76 5.12
N CYS A 86 7.50 -5.82 4.76
CA CYS A 86 7.24 -6.60 3.56
C CYS A 86 7.47 -8.08 3.86
N SER A 87 6.52 -8.94 3.49
CA SER A 87 6.62 -10.40 3.54
C SER A 87 6.20 -10.99 2.20
N PHE A 88 6.30 -12.31 2.05
CA PHE A 88 5.85 -13.01 0.85
C PHE A 88 4.51 -13.72 1.09
N ALA A 89 3.69 -13.81 0.04
CA ALA A 89 2.42 -14.55 0.06
C ALA A 89 2.32 -15.44 -1.16
N ARG A 90 1.85 -16.68 -0.98
CA ARG A 90 1.48 -17.59 -2.07
C ARG A 90 0.01 -17.35 -2.43
N VAL A 91 -0.26 -16.89 -3.65
CA VAL A 91 -1.60 -16.41 -4.03
C VAL A 91 -2.28 -17.35 -5.03
N THR A 92 -3.52 -17.72 -4.71
CA THR A 92 -4.44 -18.46 -5.56
C THR A 92 -5.77 -17.70 -5.64
N VAL A 93 -6.33 -17.57 -6.84
CA VAL A 93 -7.63 -16.93 -7.05
C VAL A 93 -8.53 -17.90 -7.82
N ASN A 94 -9.68 -18.27 -7.25
CA ASN A 94 -10.63 -19.23 -7.84
C ASN A 94 -9.92 -20.49 -8.36
N SER A 95 -9.15 -21.15 -7.48
CA SER A 95 -8.37 -22.36 -7.77
C SER A 95 -7.20 -22.18 -8.76
N LYS A 96 -7.00 -20.99 -9.34
CA LYS A 96 -5.85 -20.70 -10.19
C LYS A 96 -4.70 -20.13 -9.38
N TYR A 97 -3.57 -20.85 -9.34
CA TYR A 97 -2.35 -20.34 -8.75
C TYR A 97 -1.79 -19.17 -9.58
N LEU A 98 -1.51 -18.05 -8.92
CA LEU A 98 -1.00 -16.82 -9.57
C LEU A 98 0.49 -16.56 -9.30
N GLY A 99 1.10 -17.24 -8.33
CA GLY A 99 2.51 -17.06 -7.99
C GLY A 99 2.76 -16.57 -6.56
N VAL A 100 4.00 -16.13 -6.33
CA VAL A 100 4.45 -15.47 -5.10
C VAL A 100 4.29 -13.96 -5.26
N TYR A 101 3.75 -13.32 -4.22
CA TYR A 101 3.49 -11.89 -4.16
C TYR A 101 4.23 -11.26 -2.99
N SER A 102 4.57 -9.98 -3.10
CA SER A 102 5.02 -9.19 -1.96
C SER A 102 3.81 -8.66 -1.20
N ASN A 103 3.61 -9.11 0.04
CA ASN A 103 2.67 -8.53 0.99
C ASN A 103 3.33 -7.32 1.65
N VAL A 104 2.89 -6.13 1.25
CA VAL A 104 3.48 -4.85 1.68
C VAL A 104 2.54 -4.14 2.63
N GLU A 105 3.10 -3.69 3.75
CA GLU A 105 2.40 -2.85 4.70
C GLU A 105 1.92 -1.55 4.06
N SER A 106 0.66 -1.19 4.31
CA SER A 106 0.12 0.09 3.89
C SER A 106 0.71 1.24 4.74
N VAL A 107 1.31 2.23 4.09
CA VAL A 107 1.76 3.46 4.76
C VAL A 107 0.53 4.29 5.15
N ARG A 108 0.15 4.21 6.43
CA ARG A 108 -1.04 4.86 7.02
C ARG A 108 -0.75 5.30 8.45
N LYS A 109 -1.77 5.76 9.18
CA LYS A 109 -1.66 6.22 10.58
C LYS A 109 -0.89 5.24 11.49
N SER A 110 -1.11 3.93 11.36
CA SER A 110 -0.39 2.91 12.15
C SER A 110 1.12 2.91 11.86
N PHE A 111 1.51 3.00 10.59
CA PHE A 111 2.89 3.17 10.18
C PHE A 111 3.49 4.45 10.78
N LEU A 112 2.80 5.58 10.65
CA LEU A 112 3.29 6.86 11.18
C LEU A 112 3.50 6.82 12.69
N LYS A 113 2.56 6.24 13.44
CA LYS A 113 2.65 6.09 14.90
C LYS A 113 3.88 5.30 15.36
N ARG A 114 4.35 4.33 14.56
CA ARG A 114 5.54 3.53 14.92
C ARG A 114 6.86 4.22 14.61
N HIS A 115 6.89 5.09 13.61
CA HIS A 115 8.14 5.67 13.11
C HIS A 115 8.36 7.14 13.50
N PHE A 116 7.31 7.86 13.89
CA PHE A 116 7.40 9.29 14.17
C PHE A 116 6.81 9.64 15.53
N LYS A 117 7.48 10.54 16.27
CA LYS A 117 6.98 11.09 17.54
C LYS A 117 5.60 11.75 17.38
N LYS A 118 5.36 12.39 16.23
CA LYS A 118 4.09 13.06 15.89
C LYS A 118 3.49 12.43 14.64
N ALA A 119 2.45 11.62 14.81
CA ALA A 119 1.75 10.92 13.74
C ALA A 119 0.49 11.65 13.22
N SER A 120 0.23 12.87 13.69
CA SER A 120 -0.94 13.68 13.30
C SER A 120 -0.70 14.58 12.08
N GLY A 121 0.53 14.63 11.56
CA GLY A 121 0.87 15.40 10.37
C GLY A 121 0.27 14.84 9.08
N ASN A 122 0.56 15.51 7.98
CA ASN A 122 0.16 15.08 6.65
C ASN A 122 1.09 13.98 6.13
N LEU A 123 0.48 12.97 5.52
CA LEU A 123 1.13 11.96 4.70
C LEU A 123 0.79 12.27 3.25
N TYR A 124 1.81 12.37 2.41
CA TYR A 124 1.65 12.60 0.98
C TYR A 124 2.07 11.35 0.20
N GLU A 125 1.32 10.99 -0.84
CA GLU A 125 1.76 10.03 -1.87
C GLU A 125 2.03 10.81 -3.15
N GLY A 126 3.23 10.66 -3.71
CA GLY A 126 3.60 11.23 -5.00
C GLY A 126 3.88 10.11 -5.99
N ALA A 127 2.96 9.86 -6.92
CA ALA A 127 3.13 8.81 -7.93
C ALA A 127 3.91 9.31 -9.16
N ILE A 128 3.59 10.52 -9.62
CA ILE A 128 4.31 11.28 -10.64
C ILE A 128 4.35 12.70 -10.11
N SER A 129 5.31 12.97 -9.24
CA SER A 129 5.35 14.18 -8.42
C SER A 129 6.78 14.62 -8.19
N ASP A 130 6.96 15.92 -8.03
CA ASP A 130 8.24 16.54 -7.72
C ASP A 130 8.00 17.85 -6.94
N PHE A 131 9.03 18.35 -6.26
CA PHE A 131 9.00 19.59 -5.49
C PHE A 131 9.17 20.84 -6.37
N THR A 132 8.85 20.75 -7.67
CA THR A 132 8.84 21.87 -8.59
C THR A 132 7.51 22.62 -8.52
N LYS A 133 7.51 23.91 -8.90
CA LYS A 133 6.29 24.72 -8.93
C LYS A 133 5.18 24.10 -9.80
N SER A 134 5.53 23.44 -10.90
CA SER A 134 4.57 22.82 -11.82
C SER A 134 3.98 21.51 -11.28
N LEU A 135 4.70 20.77 -10.42
CA LEU A 135 4.26 19.47 -9.89
C LEU A 135 3.83 19.51 -8.42
N ALA A 136 3.93 20.65 -7.75
CA ALA A 136 3.46 20.88 -6.38
C ALA A 136 2.06 20.31 -6.07
N GLY A 137 1.12 20.51 -7.00
CA GLY A 137 -0.26 20.06 -6.85
C GLY A 137 -0.46 18.55 -6.96
N SER A 138 0.52 17.82 -7.51
CA SER A 138 0.39 16.40 -7.88
C SER A 138 0.46 15.42 -6.70
N PHE A 139 0.88 15.89 -5.51
CA PHE A 139 0.89 15.05 -4.31
C PHE A 139 -0.54 14.84 -3.79
N ASP A 140 -0.89 13.58 -3.55
CA ASP A 140 -2.14 13.21 -2.90
C ASP A 140 -1.96 13.24 -1.39
N VAL A 141 -2.86 13.91 -0.68
CA VAL A 141 -2.91 13.83 0.79
C VAL A 141 -3.59 12.53 1.21
N LYS A 142 -2.98 11.75 2.11
CA LYS A 142 -3.46 10.45 2.59
C LYS A 142 -3.83 10.43 4.08
N THR A 143 -3.57 11.52 4.79
CA THR A 143 -4.07 11.78 6.14
C THR A 143 -4.65 13.19 6.18
N ASN A 144 -5.60 13.47 7.09
CA ASN A 144 -6.22 14.79 7.18
C ASN A 144 -6.90 15.25 5.86
N GLU A 145 -7.35 14.30 5.03
CA GLU A 145 -7.87 14.53 3.68
C GLU A 145 -9.00 15.57 3.61
N LYS A 146 -9.88 15.61 4.62
CA LYS A 146 -10.95 16.61 4.68
C LYS A 146 -10.44 18.04 4.87
N LYS A 147 -9.37 18.21 5.66
CA LYS A 147 -8.75 19.53 5.87
C LYS A 147 -7.92 19.92 4.65
N ASN A 148 -7.20 18.95 4.07
CA ASN A 148 -6.33 19.11 2.90
C ASN A 148 -5.43 20.36 2.99
N ASP A 149 -4.94 20.66 4.20
CA ASP A 149 -4.04 21.77 4.45
C ASP A 149 -2.65 21.38 3.95
N ARG A 150 -2.14 22.10 2.95
CA ARG A 150 -0.84 21.83 2.30
C ARG A 150 0.23 22.87 2.63
N SER A 151 0.03 23.65 3.70
CA SER A 151 0.95 24.71 4.11
C SER A 151 2.35 24.20 4.49
N ASP A 152 2.46 22.96 4.98
CA ASP A 152 3.73 22.27 5.22
C ASP A 152 4.46 21.90 3.92
N LEU A 153 3.76 21.31 2.94
CA LEU A 153 4.32 21.00 1.62
C LEU A 153 4.78 22.27 0.89
N ASN A 154 3.97 23.34 0.93
CA ASN A 154 4.33 24.62 0.31
C ASN A 154 5.60 25.23 0.94
N ARG A 155 5.75 25.14 2.26
CA ARG A 155 6.97 25.60 2.96
C ARG A 155 8.18 24.76 2.56
N LEU A 156 8.04 23.44 2.45
CA LEU A 156 9.11 22.56 1.99
C LEU A 156 9.60 22.95 0.60
N MET A 157 8.68 23.21 -0.33
CA MET A 157 9.04 23.63 -1.70
C MET A 157 9.70 25.00 -1.79
N GLN A 158 9.42 25.91 -0.84
CA GLN A 158 10.09 27.22 -0.80
C GLN A 158 11.50 27.13 -0.24
N ALA A 159 11.82 26.05 0.48
CA ALA A 159 13.13 25.82 1.09
C ALA A 159 14.06 24.93 0.24
N ALA A 160 13.52 24.30 -0.81
CA ALA A 160 14.26 23.50 -1.80
C ALA A 160 14.77 24.38 -2.94
#